data_AF-A0A2E8A5W6-F1
#
_entry.id   AF-A0A2E8A5W6-F1
#
_cell.length_a   1.000
_cell.length_b   1.000
_cell.length_c   1.000
_cell.angle_alpha   90.00
_cell.angle_beta   90.00
_cell.angle_gamma   90.00
#
_symmetry.space_group_name_H-M   'P 1'
#
loop_
_entity.id
_entity.type
_entity.pdbx_description
1 polymer ?
#
loop_
_entity_poly.entity_id
_entity_poly.type
_entity_poly.pdbx_seq_one_letter_code
_entity_poly.pdbx_strand_id
1 'polypeptide(L)'
;MPTKKYSNNDLGIGSLVRDIQTGDLGLLIERADLFDNIEGHEPIWVWSMTWTGPATDSHNRHIPFIEEAIVGLLNGGVWELKDNETD
;
A
#
# COMPACT_ATOMS: atom_id res chain seq x y z
N MET A 1 16.73 -3.63 17.05
CA MET A 1 17.01 -2.46 16.19
C MET A 1 15.76 -1.61 16.16
N PRO A 2 15.83 -0.27 16.07
CA PRO A 2 14.62 0.53 15.88
C PRO A 2 14.01 0.12 14.54
N THR A 3 12.77 -0.35 14.53
CA THR A 3 12.03 -0.60 13.28
C THR A 3 11.91 0.73 12.55
N LYS A 4 12.40 0.80 11.31
CA LYS A 4 12.21 1.97 10.44
C LYS A 4 10.71 2.26 10.41
N LYS A 5 10.31 3.49 10.75
CA LYS A 5 8.93 3.94 10.55
C LYS A 5 8.79 4.43 9.12
N TYR A 6 7.83 3.88 8.40
CA TYR A 6 7.42 4.32 7.08
C TYR A 6 6.57 5.60 7.17
N SER A 7 6.67 6.40 6.13
CA SER A 7 5.90 7.60 5.88
C SER A 7 5.26 7.53 4.50
N ASN A 8 4.34 8.44 4.20
CA ASN A 8 3.68 8.49 2.88
C ASN A 8 4.71 8.60 1.73
N ASN A 9 5.85 9.27 1.96
CA ASN A 9 6.91 9.43 0.95
C ASN A 9 7.72 8.15 0.69
N ASP A 10 7.56 7.10 1.51
CA ASP A 10 8.19 5.80 1.28
C ASP A 10 7.38 4.94 0.28
N LEU A 11 6.18 5.36 -0.11
CA LEU A 11 5.34 4.65 -1.07
C LEU A 11 5.54 5.19 -2.49
N GLY A 12 5.79 4.29 -3.44
CA GLY A 12 5.91 4.62 -4.85
C GLY A 12 5.02 3.74 -5.73
N ILE A 13 4.67 4.24 -6.91
CA ILE A 13 4.09 3.39 -7.95
C ILE A 13 5.11 2.31 -8.31
N GLY A 14 4.66 1.05 -8.34
CA GLY A 14 5.50 -0.13 -8.54
C GLY A 14 6.10 -0.68 -7.24
N SER A 15 5.90 -0.04 -6.09
CA SER A 15 6.29 -0.64 -4.80
C SER A 15 5.52 -1.93 -4.57
N LEU A 16 6.24 -2.97 -4.15
CA LEU A 16 5.66 -4.25 -3.77
C LEU A 16 5.51 -4.30 -2.25
N VAL A 17 4.30 -4.59 -1.78
CA VAL A 17 4.03 -4.91 -0.38
C VAL A 17 3.72 -6.39 -0.23
N ARG A 18 4.06 -6.95 0.93
CA ARG A 18 3.68 -8.30 1.31
C ARG A 18 2.85 -8.27 2.57
N ASP A 19 1.74 -8.98 2.56
CA ASP A 19 0.98 -9.31 3.76
C ASP A 19 1.72 -10.41 4.53
N ILE A 20 2.15 -10.12 5.75
CA ILE A 20 2.98 -11.05 6.54
C ILE A 20 2.14 -12.25 7.01
N GLN A 21 0.85 -12.05 7.24
CA GLN A 21 -0.02 -13.11 7.75
C GLN A 21 -0.37 -14.14 6.67
N THR A 22 -0.72 -13.67 5.47
CA THR A 22 -1.15 -14.56 4.39
C THR A 22 -0.03 -14.92 3.43
N GLY A 23 1.00 -14.08 3.33
CA GLY A 23 2.02 -14.16 2.28
C GLY A 23 1.58 -13.59 0.93
N ASP A 24 0.40 -12.96 0.86
CA ASP A 24 -0.06 -12.31 -0.37
C ASP A 24 0.84 -11.11 -0.71
N LEU A 25 1.00 -10.86 -2.00
CA LEU A 25 1.75 -9.75 -2.55
C LEU A 25 0.80 -8.74 -3.19
N GLY A 26 0.99 -7.47 -2.85
CA GLY A 26 0.25 -6.34 -3.39
C GLY A 26 1.20 -5.41 -4.15
N LEU A 27 0.89 -5.11 -5.40
CA LEU A 27 1.62 -4.12 -6.20
C LEU A 27 0.85 -2.81 -6.20
N LEU A 28 1.49 -1.72 -5.81
CA LEU A 28 0.94 -0.37 -5.85
C LEU A 28 0.94 0.13 -7.31
N ILE A 29 -0.23 0.25 -7.94
CA ILE A 29 -0.34 0.52 -9.39
C ILE A 29 -0.55 2.01 -9.66
N GLU A 30 -1.51 2.62 -8.97
CA GLU A 30 -1.91 4.01 -9.21
C GLU A 30 -2.18 4.72 -7.89
N ARG A 31 -1.89 6.02 -7.86
CA ARG A 31 -2.14 6.92 -6.74
C ARG A 31 -2.93 8.12 -7.25
N ALA A 32 -4.04 8.44 -6.60
CA ALA A 32 -4.89 9.57 -6.96
C ALA A 32 -5.30 10.38 -5.73
N ASP A 33 -5.40 11.70 -5.87
CA ASP A 33 -6.03 12.56 -4.87
C ASP A 33 -7.53 12.65 -5.18
N LEU A 34 -8.36 12.21 -4.24
CA LEU A 34 -9.81 12.26 -4.39
C LEU A 34 -10.38 13.69 -4.40
N PHE A 35 -9.63 14.66 -3.87
CA PHE A 35 -10.04 16.06 -3.73
C PHE A 35 -9.30 17.01 -4.68
N ASP A 36 -8.53 16.49 -5.66
CA ASP A 36 -7.73 17.30 -6.60
C ASP A 36 -8.54 18.42 -7.30
N ASN A 37 -9.84 18.20 -7.48
CA ASN A 37 -10.76 19.15 -8.13
C ASN A 37 -11.80 19.77 -7.18
N ILE A 38 -11.61 19.66 -5.86
CA ILE A 38 -12.53 20.17 -4.84
C ILE A 38 -11.80 21.22 -3.99
N GLU A 39 -12.13 22.50 -4.22
CA GLU A 39 -11.49 23.61 -3.52
C GLU A 39 -11.73 23.58 -2.00
N GLY A 40 -10.71 23.95 -1.22
CA GLY A 40 -10.80 24.11 0.23
C GLY A 40 -10.70 22.81 1.04
N HIS A 41 -10.35 21.69 0.39
CA HIS A 41 -10.11 20.41 1.04
C HIS A 41 -8.63 20.05 1.03
N GLU A 42 -8.16 19.43 2.11
CA GLU A 42 -6.86 18.77 2.13
C GLU A 42 -6.90 17.50 1.27
N PRO A 43 -5.80 17.15 0.58
CA PRO A 43 -5.76 16.00 -0.30
C PRO A 43 -6.01 14.70 0.47
N ILE A 44 -6.78 13.79 -0.13
CA ILE A 44 -6.92 12.41 0.36
C ILE A 44 -6.42 11.47 -0.72
N TRP A 45 -5.25 10.90 -0.46
CA TRP A 45 -4.58 10.00 -1.40
C TRP A 45 -5.12 8.58 -1.26
N VAL A 46 -5.54 8.01 -2.39
CA VAL A 46 -5.94 6.62 -2.51
C VAL A 46 -5.06 5.87 -3.49
N TRP A 47 -4.85 4.60 -3.18
CA TRP A 47 -4.04 3.67 -3.95
C TRP A 47 -4.91 2.59 -4.57
N SER A 48 -4.75 2.41 -5.88
CA SER A 48 -5.16 1.21 -6.59
C SER A 48 -4.04 0.17 -6.45
N MET A 49 -4.41 -1.04 -6.06
CA MET A 49 -3.46 -2.13 -5.80
C MET A 49 -3.91 -3.41 -6.49
N THR A 50 -2.97 -4.14 -7.07
CA THR A 50 -3.20 -5.50 -7.58
C THR A 50 -2.62 -6.50 -6.61
N TRP A 51 -3.44 -7.44 -6.15
CA TRP A 51 -3.03 -8.47 -5.21
C TRP A 51 -2.95 -9.85 -5.87
N THR A 52 -2.00 -10.66 -5.42
CA THR A 52 -1.87 -12.07 -5.78
C THR A 52 -1.25 -12.85 -4.63
N GLY A 53 -1.60 -14.12 -4.48
CA GLY A 53 -1.02 -14.96 -3.45
C GLY A 53 -1.88 -16.14 -3.03
N PRO A 54 -1.44 -16.88 -2.01
CA PRO A 54 -2.10 -18.10 -1.55
C PRO A 54 -3.47 -17.85 -0.93
N ALA A 55 -3.79 -16.63 -0.51
CA ALA A 55 -5.07 -16.28 0.12
C ALA A 55 -5.89 -15.25 -0.67
N THR A 56 -5.44 -14.84 -1.87
CA THR A 56 -6.29 -14.06 -2.78
C THR A 56 -7.33 -14.97 -3.43
N ASP A 57 -8.60 -14.79 -3.05
CA ASP A 57 -9.72 -15.16 -3.89
C ASP A 57 -10.15 -13.97 -4.77
N SER A 58 -11.00 -14.22 -5.77
CA SER A 58 -11.45 -13.23 -6.75
C SER A 58 -12.29 -12.07 -6.16
N HIS A 59 -12.55 -12.06 -4.84
CA HIS A 59 -13.47 -11.11 -4.22
C HIS A 59 -12.80 -10.23 -3.14
N ASN A 60 -11.78 -10.73 -2.44
CA ASN A 60 -11.34 -10.10 -1.18
C ASN A 60 -10.30 -8.97 -1.28
N ARG A 61 -9.63 -8.75 -2.43
CA ARG A 61 -8.49 -7.79 -2.49
C ARG A 61 -8.47 -6.81 -3.66
N HIS A 62 -9.62 -6.46 -4.25
CA HIS A 62 -9.72 -5.44 -5.30
C HIS A 62 -10.25 -4.08 -4.80
N ILE A 63 -10.13 -3.81 -3.50
CA ILE A 63 -10.62 -2.57 -2.89
C ILE A 63 -9.48 -1.54 -2.86
N PRO A 64 -9.71 -0.27 -3.22
CA PRO A 64 -8.72 0.79 -3.05
C PRO A 64 -8.38 1.02 -1.58
N PHE A 65 -7.14 1.42 -1.31
CA PHE A 65 -6.66 1.73 0.05
C PHE A 65 -6.33 3.21 0.19
N ILE A 66 -6.71 3.83 1.31
CA ILE A 66 -6.22 5.17 1.67
C ILE A 66 -4.75 5.06 2.05
N GLU A 67 -3.93 6.04 1.62
CA GLU A 67 -2.49 6.06 1.84
C GLU A 67 -2.10 5.92 3.32
N GLU A 68 -2.77 6.65 4.21
CA GLU A 68 -2.54 6.57 5.65
C GLU A 68 -2.80 5.16 6.21
N ALA A 69 -3.76 4.43 5.64
CA ALA A 69 -4.06 3.07 6.07
C ALA A 69 -2.92 2.11 5.68
N ILE A 70 -2.36 2.25 4.48
CA ILE A 70 -1.19 1.47 4.04
C ILE A 70 0.00 1.73 4.97
N VAL A 71 0.31 3.00 5.24
CA VAL A 71 1.40 3.38 6.15
C VAL A 71 1.16 2.83 7.56
N GLY A 72 -0.10 2.86 8.03
CA GLY A 72 -0.50 2.26 9.30
C GLY A 72 -0.22 0.75 9.35
N LEU A 73 -0.57 0.01 8.30
CA LEU A 73 -0.35 -1.44 8.20
C LEU A 73 1.13 -1.80 8.14
N LEU A 74 1.93 -1.03 7.41
CA LEU A 74 3.38 -1.16 7.36
C LEU A 74 4.03 -0.91 8.73
N ASN A 75 3.67 0.20 9.37
CA ASN A 75 4.21 0.56 10.69
C ASN A 75 3.71 -0.37 11.81
N GLY A 76 2.52 -0.96 11.63
CA GLY A 76 1.98 -1.98 12.52
C GLY A 76 2.65 -3.34 12.37
N GLY A 77 3.52 -3.53 11.38
CA GLY A 77 4.14 -4.82 11.09
C GLY A 77 3.14 -5.87 10.61
N VAL A 78 2.02 -5.43 10.03
CA VAL A 78 1.05 -6.32 9.35
C VAL A 78 1.52 -6.58 7.92
N TRP A 79 2.00 -5.53 7.26
CA TRP A 79 2.60 -5.59 5.94
C TRP A 79 4.08 -5.21 5.98
N GLU A 80 4.84 -5.64 4.98
CA GLU A 80 6.22 -5.21 4.74
C GLU A 80 6.38 -4.71 3.31
N LEU A 81 7.20 -3.67 3.10
CA LEU A 81 7.68 -3.32 1.76
C LEU A 81 8.75 -4.32 1.35
N LYS A 82 8.61 -4.88 0.16
CA LYS A 82 9.66 -5.64 -0.49
C LYS A 82 10.53 -4.67 -1.25
N ASP A 83 11.77 -4.52 -0.80
CA ASP A 83 12.80 -3.87 -1.59
C ASP A 83 12.99 -4.69 -2.88
N ASN A 84 13.26 -4.01 -3.99
CA ASN A 84 13.75 -4.69 -5.19
C ASN A 84 15.10 -5.30 -4.82
N GLU A 85 15.13 -6.58 -4.46
CA GLU A 85 16.36 -7.37 -4.40
C GLU A 85 16.91 -7.42 -5.83
N THR A 86 17.70 -6.43 -6.22
CA THR A 86 18.69 -6.61 -7.28
C THR A 86 19.76 -7.53 -6.71
N ASP A 87 19.72 -8.78 -7.15
CA ASP A 87 20.81 -9.77 -7.04
C ASP A 87 22.19 -9.17 -7.40
#